data_AF-A0A0R2NWG1-F1
#
_entry.id   AF-A0A0R2NWG1-F1
#
_cell.length_a   1.000
_cell.length_b   1.000
_cell.length_c   1.000
_cell.angle_alpha   90.00
_cell.angle_beta   90.00
_cell.angle_gamma   90.00
#
_symmetry.space_group_name_H-M   'P 1'
#
loop_
_entity.id
_entity.type
_entity.pdbx_description
1 polymer ?
#
loop_
_entity_poly.entity_id
_entity_poly.type
_entity_poly.pdbx_seq_one_letter_code
_entity_poly.pdbx_strand_id
1 'polypeptide(L)' 'MKSGILLIIIGICMFSIGLILFYFIDVVEDNILKNIRNTGTFVGLSGMGVTLAGIILYLINKNIEPIKENYDN' A
#
# COMPACT_ATOMS: atom_id res chain seq x y z
N MET A 1 -2.84 5.87 16.00
CA MET A 1 -3.44 6.79 14.99
C MET A 1 -2.59 7.03 13.73
N LYS A 2 -1.25 7.20 13.80
CA LYS A 2 -0.40 7.52 12.62
C LYS A 2 -0.06 6.33 11.70
N SER A 3 -0.11 5.09 12.22
CA SER A 3 0.34 3.89 11.49
C SER A 3 -0.56 3.51 10.30
N GLY A 4 -1.89 3.67 10.38
CA GLY A 4 -2.79 3.40 9.25
C GLY A 4 -2.56 4.34 8.07
N ILE A 5 -2.41 5.64 8.33
CA ILE A 5 -2.11 6.66 7.31
C ILE A 5 -0.74 6.38 6.67
N LEU A 6 0.26 5.97 7.47
CA LEU A 6 1.58 5.59 6.95
C LEU A 6 1.48 4.44 5.94
N LEU A 7 0.71 3.38 6.27
CA LEU A 7 0.51 2.24 5.37
C LEU A 7 -0.20 2.63 4.07
N ILE A 8 -1.16 3.54 4.14
CA ILE A 8 -1.84 4.08 2.94
C ILE A 8 -0.82 4.75 2.01
N ILE A 9 0.05 5.61 2.55
CA ILE A 9 1.08 6.32 1.79
C ILE A 9 2.06 5.32 1.15
N ILE A 10 2.54 4.34 1.93
CA ILE A 10 3.47 3.31 1.43
C ILE A 10 2.82 2.52 0.29
N GLY A 11 1.56 2.10 0.43
CA GLY A 11 0.83 1.37 -0.61
C GLY A 11 0.67 2.17 -1.91
N ILE A 12 0.40 3.47 -1.81
CA ILE A 12 0.30 4.37 -2.98
C ILE A 12 1.65 4.50 -3.69
N CYS A 13 2.75 4.64 -2.94
CA CYS A 13 4.10 4.68 -3.50
C CYS A 13 4.44 3.36 -4.22
N MET A 14 4.18 2.21 -3.59
CA MET A 14 4.40 0.89 -4.19
C MET A 14 3.58 0.71 -5.47
N PHE A 15 2.30 1.12 -5.45
CA PHE A 15 1.44 1.06 -6.63
C PHE A 15 1.97 1.93 -7.77
N SER A 16 2.39 3.16 -7.47
CA SER A 16 2.94 4.09 -8.46
C SER A 16 4.22 3.56 -9.09
N ILE A 17 5.13 3.00 -8.29
CA ILE A 17 6.38 2.39 -8.77
C ILE A 17 6.08 1.18 -9.67
N GLY A 18 5.13 0.33 -9.26
CA GLY A 18 4.70 -0.81 -10.07
C GLY A 18 4.11 -0.42 -11.42
N LEU A 19 3.32 0.66 -11.47
CA LEU A 19 2.80 1.22 -12.72
C LEU A 19 3.92 1.77 -13.61
N ILE A 20 4.87 2.50 -13.06
CA ILE A 20 6.02 3.03 -13.81
C ILE A 20 6.78 1.88 -14.47
N LEU A 21 7.11 0.84 -13.69
CA LEU A 21 7.78 -0.36 -14.22
C LEU A 21 6.96 -1.07 -15.30
N PHE A 22 5.63 -1.08 -15.18
CA PHE A 22 4.76 -1.73 -16.16
C PHE A 22 4.66 -0.99 -17.50
N TYR A 23 4.60 0.35 -17.46
CA TYR A 23 4.41 1.20 -18.64
C TYR A 23 5.71 1.63 -19.32
N PHE A 24 6.80 1.80 -18.57
CA PHE A 24 8.09 2.25 -19.14
C PHE A 24 8.93 1.10 -19.68
N ILE A 25 8.67 -0.15 -19.28
CA ILE A 25 9.41 -1.31 -19.80
C ILE A 25 8.69 -1.86 -21.02
N ASP A 26 9.27 -1.59 -22.19
CA ASP A 26 8.84 -2.19 -23.44
C ASP A 26 9.50 -3.57 -23.61
N VAL A 27 8.68 -4.60 -23.78
CA VAL A 27 9.14 -6.00 -23.80
C VAL A 27 9.21 -6.45 -25.24
N VAL A 28 10.32 -6.13 -25.90
CA VAL A 28 10.49 -6.44 -27.33
C VAL A 28 11.02 -7.85 -27.55
N GLU A 29 11.81 -8.43 -26.63
CA GLU A 29 12.24 -9.85 -26.67
C GLU A 29 13.11 -10.27 -25.47
N ASP A 30 13.54 -9.33 -24.63
CA ASP A 30 14.45 -9.59 -23.51
C ASP A 30 13.72 -10.21 -22.30
N ASN A 31 14.09 -11.45 -21.97
CA ASN A 31 13.58 -12.21 -20.82
C ASN A 31 13.82 -11.49 -19.48
N ILE A 32 14.89 -10.71 -19.35
CA ILE A 32 15.21 -9.96 -18.14
C ILE A 32 14.22 -8.80 -17.99
N LEU A 33 13.99 -8.02 -19.05
CA LEU A 33 12.99 -6.92 -19.04
C LEU A 33 11.59 -7.44 -18.77
N LYS A 34 11.23 -8.61 -19.34
CA LYS A 34 9.95 -9.27 -19.06
C LYS A 34 9.80 -9.65 -17.59
N ASN A 35 10.85 -10.18 -16.97
CA ASN A 35 10.84 -10.50 -15.54
C ASN A 35 10.72 -9.25 -14.66
N ILE A 36 11.44 -8.18 -14.99
CA ILE A 36 11.36 -6.91 -14.25
C ILE A 36 9.95 -6.32 -14.36
N ARG A 37 9.34 -6.33 -15.55
CA ARG A 37 7.96 -5.88 -15.76
C ARG A 37 6.95 -6.67 -14.93
N ASN A 38 7.03 -8.01 -14.95
CA ASN A 38 6.15 -8.86 -14.16
C ASN A 38 6.33 -8.64 -12.66
N THR A 39 7.57 -8.49 -12.20
CA THR A 39 7.89 -8.20 -10.81
C THR A 39 7.35 -6.82 -10.41
N GLY A 40 7.52 -5.81 -11.26
CA GLY A 40 6.93 -4.48 -11.05
C GLY A 40 5.41 -4.52 -10.97
N THR A 41 4.77 -5.33 -11.81
CA THR A 41 3.31 -5.56 -11.75
C THR A 41 2.89 -6.18 -10.43
N PHE A 42 3.64 -7.19 -9.95
CA PHE A 42 3.39 -7.81 -8.65
C PHE A 42 3.55 -6.81 -7.50
N VAL A 43 4.58 -5.97 -7.54
CA VAL A 43 4.77 -4.88 -6.57
C VAL A 43 3.58 -3.92 -6.61
N GLY A 44 3.11 -3.54 -7.80
CA GLY A 44 1.93 -2.68 -7.97
C GLY A 44 0.66 -3.30 -7.38
N LEU A 45 0.40 -4.57 -7.67
CA LEU A 45 -0.75 -5.31 -7.16
C LEU A 45 -0.69 -5.45 -5.62
N SER A 46 0.50 -5.74 -5.08
CA SER A 46 0.71 -5.80 -3.63
C SER A 46 0.51 -4.43 -2.96
N GLY A 47 0.90 -3.34 -3.63
CA GLY A 47 0.68 -1.97 -3.19
C GLY A 47 -0.79 -1.64 -2.97
N MET A 48 -1.69 -2.12 -3.86
CA MET A 48 -3.13 -2.00 -3.66
C MET A 48 -3.60 -2.69 -2.38
N GLY A 49 -3.09 -3.90 -2.11
CA GLY A 49 -3.38 -4.65 -0.88
C GLY A 49 -2.91 -3.91 0.38
N VAL A 50 -1.70 -3.34 0.34
CA VAL A 50 -1.14 -2.53 1.45
C VAL A 50 -1.99 -1.28 1.71
N THR A 51 -2.43 -0.58 0.65
CA THR A 51 -3.34 0.56 0.79
C THR A 51 -4.66 0.16 1.46
N LEU A 52 -5.27 -0.95 1.03
CA LEU A 52 -6.49 -1.50 1.62
C LEU A 52 -6.30 -1.83 3.11
N ALA A 53 -5.21 -2.52 3.46
CA ALA A 53 -4.89 -2.82 4.85
C ALA A 53 -4.71 -1.54 5.69
N GLY A 54 -4.05 -0.52 5.13
CA GLY A 54 -3.90 0.79 5.76
C GLY A 54 -5.24 1.50 6.02
N ILE A 55 -6.18 1.44 5.05
CA ILE A 55 -7.53 2.00 5.20
C ILE A 55 -8.28 1.27 6.32
N ILE A 56 -8.29 -0.07 6.31
CA ILE A 56 -8.96 -0.87 7.34
C ILE A 56 -8.38 -0.53 8.71
N LEU A 57 -7.06 -0.48 8.85
CA LEU A 57 -6.40 -0.13 10.11
C LEU A 57 -6.73 1.30 10.54
N TYR A 58 -6.82 2.25 9.61
CA TYR A 58 -7.23 3.61 9.91
C TYR A 58 -8.67 3.67 10.45
N LEU A 59 -9.60 2.94 9.84
CA LEU A 59 -11.00 2.89 10.27
C LEU A 59 -11.16 2.22 11.63
N ILE A 60 -10.47 1.10 11.87
CA ILE A 60 -10.48 0.42 13.19
C ILE A 60 -9.97 1.39 14.26
N ASN A 61 -8.83 2.04 14.02
CA ASN A 61 -8.25 2.99 14.98
C ASN A 61 -9.11 4.23 15.23
N LYS A 62 -9.98 4.59 14.30
CA LYS A 62 -10.91 5.73 14.45
C LYS A 62 -12.16 5.35 15.25
N ASN A 63 -12.57 4.08 15.20
CA ASN A 63 -13.77 3.57 15.87
C ASN A 63 -13.49 3.00 17.28
N ILE A 64 -12.22 2.90 17.69
CA ILE A 64 -11.88 2.68 19.10
C ILE A 64 -12.17 4.00 19.82
N GLU A 65 -13.31 4.09 20.50
CA GLU A 65 -13.60 5.23 21.37
C GLU A 65 -12.44 5.42 22.35
N PRO A 66 -12.00 6.66 22.62
CA PRO A 66 -11.04 6.88 23.70
C PRO A 66 -11.68 6.31 24.96
N ILE A 67 -11.01 5.36 25.62
CA ILE A 67 -11.42 4.87 26.93
C ILE A 67 -11.51 6.12 27.80
N LYS A 68 -12.73 6.57 28.09
CA LYS A 68 -12.96 7.63 29.05
C LYS A 68 -12.55 7.01 30.38
N GLU A 69 -11.36 7.34 30.87
CA GLU A 69 -11.07 7.22 32.29
C GLU A 69 -12.13 8.08 32.99
N ASN A 70 -13.21 7.44 33.45
CA ASN A 70 -13.94 7.97 34.58
C ASN A 70 -12.93 7.97 35.72
N TYR A 71 -12.32 9.13 35.96
CA TYR A 71 -11.80 9.46 37.26
C TYR A 71 -13.01 9.49 38.19
N ASP A 72 -13.39 8.31 38.70
CA ASP A 72 -14.29 8.20 39.83
C ASP A 72 -13.64 8.96 40.99
N ASN A 73 -14.40 9.96 41.49
CA ASN A 73 -14.00 10.92 42.52
C ASN A 73 -13.54 10.28 43.83
#